data_AF-A0A928EPC2-F1
#
_entry.id   AF-A0A928EPC2-F1
#
_cell.length_a   1.000
_cell.length_b   1.000
_cell.length_c   1.000
_cell.angle_alpha   90.00
_cell.angle_beta   90.00
_cell.angle_gamma   90.00
#
_symmetry.space_group_name_H-M   'P 1'
#
loop_
_entity.id
_entity.type
_entity.pdbx_description
1 polymer ?
#
loop_
_entity_poly.entity_id
_entity_poly.type
_entity_poly.pdbx_seq_one_letter_code
_entity_poly.pdbx_strand_id
1 'polypeptide(L)'
;MPNSKHKEGDLYKVIEAFGEHFEIRYGYYEEFERDSGEPIPIYPDFKKDPHYTARGEPFVTAMQDMCEGAQFKASGLYDECCGNCKHFRRGEELIGVCEYASEVK
;
A
#
# COMPACT_ATOMS: atom_id res chain seq x y z
N MET A 1 -16.31 -0.67 -28.10
CA MET A 1 -15.86 -0.05 -26.83
C MET A 1 -15.43 -1.17 -25.91
N PRO A 2 -14.25 -1.11 -25.28
CA PRO A 2 -13.87 -2.14 -24.33
C PRO A 2 -14.86 -2.07 -23.15
N ASN A 3 -15.62 -3.15 -22.97
CA ASN A 3 -16.42 -3.39 -21.79
C ASN A 3 -15.43 -3.66 -20.65
N SER A 4 -15.05 -2.65 -19.88
CA SER A 4 -14.31 -2.91 -18.66
C SER A 4 -15.20 -3.78 -17.75
N LYS A 5 -14.68 -4.92 -17.30
CA LYS A 5 -15.44 -5.91 -16.51
C LYS A 5 -15.75 -5.41 -15.10
N HIS A 6 -15.09 -4.35 -14.66
CA HIS A 6 -15.13 -3.84 -13.29
C HIS A 6 -15.43 -2.34 -13.31
N LYS A 7 -16.17 -1.87 -12.31
CA LYS A 7 -16.51 -0.46 -12.09
C LYS A 7 -15.78 0.05 -10.84
N GLU A 8 -15.59 1.36 -10.76
CA GLU A 8 -15.12 2.01 -9.54
C GLU A 8 -16.02 1.62 -8.35
N GLY A 9 -15.38 1.20 -7.25
CA GLY A 9 -16.03 0.76 -6.02
C GLY A 9 -16.30 -0.75 -5.96
N ASP A 10 -16.19 -1.49 -7.07
CA ASP A 10 -16.33 -2.94 -7.07
C ASP A 10 -15.25 -3.57 -6.18
N LEU A 11 -15.64 -4.57 -5.38
CA LEU A 11 -14.70 -5.33 -4.57
C LEU A 11 -13.77 -6.14 -5.49
N TYR A 12 -12.46 -5.91 -5.37
CA TYR A 12 -11.45 -6.72 -6.02
C TYR A 12 -11.18 -7.98 -5.18
N LYS A 13 -10.78 -7.79 -3.92
CA LYS A 13 -10.57 -8.87 -2.93
C LYS A 13 -10.45 -8.29 -1.53
N VAL A 14 -10.56 -9.16 -0.53
CA VAL A 14 -10.22 -8.87 0.86
C VAL A 14 -8.89 -9.56 1.15
N ILE A 15 -7.95 -8.83 1.75
CA ILE A 15 -6.67 -9.40 2.21
C ILE A 15 -6.59 -9.38 3.72
N GLU A 16 -5.92 -10.40 4.26
CA GLU A 16 -5.63 -10.49 5.68
C GLU A 16 -4.13 -10.26 5.89
N ALA A 17 -3.78 -9.25 6.68
CA ALA A 17 -2.39 -8.98 7.05
C ALA A 17 -2.30 -8.73 8.55
N PHE A 18 -1.48 -9.52 9.24
CA PHE A 18 -1.23 -9.41 10.68
C PHE A 18 -2.52 -9.42 11.54
N GLY A 19 -3.54 -10.16 11.12
CA GLY A 19 -4.83 -10.29 11.81
C GLY A 19 -5.85 -9.19 11.48
N GLU A 20 -5.46 -8.20 10.66
CA GLU A 20 -6.36 -7.15 10.16
C GLU A 20 -6.80 -7.44 8.73
N HIS A 21 -8.00 -7.00 8.36
CA HIS A 21 -8.60 -7.21 7.04
C HIS A 21 -8.68 -5.90 6.27
N PHE A 22 -8.26 -5.92 5.00
CA PHE A 22 -8.32 -4.78 4.11
C PHE A 22 -9.11 -5.12 2.85
N GLU A 23 -10.17 -4.35 2.59
CA GLU A 23 -10.91 -4.45 1.32
C GLU A 23 -10.16 -3.69 0.23
N ILE A 24 -9.67 -4.41 -0.77
CA ILE A 24 -9.12 -3.83 -1.99
C ILE A 24 -10.27 -3.67 -2.97
N ARG A 25 -10.51 -2.44 -3.40
CA ARG A 25 -11.58 -2.09 -4.34
C ARG A 25 -11.01 -1.48 -5.61
N TYR A 26 -11.72 -1.65 -6.71
CA TYR A 26 -11.38 -1.01 -7.96
C TYR A 26 -11.61 0.50 -7.88
N GLY A 27 -10.70 1.27 -8.46
CA GLY A 27 -10.77 2.72 -8.50
C GLY A 27 -9.62 3.32 -9.29
N TYR A 28 -9.27 4.56 -8.97
CA TYR A 28 -8.26 5.35 -9.68
C TYR A 28 -7.37 6.06 -8.66
N TYR A 29 -6.06 6.11 -8.90
CA TYR A 29 -5.14 6.82 -8.00
C TYR A 29 -5.27 8.33 -8.19
N GLU A 30 -5.49 8.77 -9.43
CA GLU A 30 -5.68 10.17 -9.79
C GLU A 30 -7.04 10.40 -10.47
N GLU A 31 -7.65 11.55 -10.24
CA GLU A 31 -8.98 11.87 -10.82
C GLU A 31 -8.97 11.89 -12.36
N PHE A 32 -7.86 12.32 -12.98
CA PHE A 32 -7.72 12.37 -14.43
C PHE A 32 -7.70 10.98 -15.11
N GLU A 33 -7.39 9.92 -14.36
CA GLU A 33 -7.42 8.55 -14.89
C GLU A 33 -8.85 8.03 -15.08
N ARG A 34 -9.84 8.62 -14.40
CA ARG A 34 -11.26 8.24 -14.48
C ARG A 34 -11.83 8.40 -15.90
N ASP A 35 -11.37 9.42 -16.62
CA ASP A 35 -11.89 9.76 -17.94
C ASP A 35 -11.27 8.95 -19.08
N SER A 36 -10.13 8.31 -18.83
CA SER A 36 -9.30 7.69 -19.88
C SER A 36 -8.90 6.24 -19.63
N GLY A 37 -9.11 5.74 -18.41
CA GLY A 37 -8.65 4.42 -17.97
C GLY A 37 -9.74 3.50 -17.47
N GLU A 38 -9.43 2.20 -17.46
CA GLU A 38 -10.19 1.21 -16.70
C GLU A 38 -9.82 1.30 -15.21
N PRO A 39 -10.77 1.09 -14.28
CA PRO A 39 -10.45 1.15 -12.86
C PRO A 39 -9.52 -0.02 -12.49
N ILE A 40 -8.59 0.24 -11.57
CA ILE A 40 -7.58 -0.71 -11.11
C ILE A 40 -7.70 -0.96 -9.60
N PRO A 41 -7.13 -2.05 -9.06
CA PRO A 41 -7.11 -2.27 -7.62
C PRO A 41 -6.39 -1.14 -6.87
N ILE A 42 -7.10 -0.50 -5.93
CA ILE A 42 -6.56 0.57 -5.09
C ILE A 42 -6.26 0.01 -3.70
N TYR A 43 -5.00 0.11 -3.32
CA TYR A 43 -4.52 -0.27 -1.99
C TYR A 43 -4.66 0.89 -1.00
N PRO A 44 -4.87 0.61 0.31
CA PRO A 44 -5.00 1.65 1.32
C PRO A 44 -3.81 2.60 1.36
N ASP A 45 -4.09 3.89 1.50
CA ASP A 45 -3.06 4.91 1.69
C ASP A 45 -2.77 5.08 3.19
N PHE A 46 -1.85 4.27 3.72
CA PHE A 46 -1.48 4.33 5.14
C PHE A 46 -0.72 5.59 5.57
N LYS A 47 -0.34 6.48 4.63
CA LYS A 47 0.17 7.81 4.96
C LYS A 47 -0.97 8.77 5.30
N LYS A 48 -2.07 8.70 4.54
CA LYS A 48 -3.25 9.54 4.74
C LYS A 48 -4.14 9.05 5.88
N ASP A 49 -4.32 7.73 5.98
CA ASP A 49 -5.11 7.09 7.02
C ASP A 49 -4.26 5.99 7.68
N PRO A 50 -3.51 6.30 8.76
CA PRO A 50 -2.63 5.34 9.40
C PRO A 50 -3.39 4.22 10.11
N HIS A 51 -3.00 2.98 9.85
CA HIS A 51 -3.49 1.79 10.56
C HIS A 51 -2.33 1.10 11.27
N TYR A 52 -2.62 0.43 12.38
CA TYR A 52 -1.63 -0.24 13.21
C TYR A 52 -2.08 -1.64 13.60
N THR A 53 -1.13 -2.56 13.74
CA THR A 53 -1.39 -3.90 14.31
C THR A 53 -1.78 -3.79 15.79
N ALA A 54 -2.30 -4.88 16.36
CA ALA A 54 -2.53 -4.99 17.81
C ALA A 54 -1.27 -4.77 18.66
N ARG A 55 -0.07 -4.89 18.07
CA ARG A 55 1.23 -4.63 18.71
C ARG A 55 1.68 -3.17 18.54
N GLY A 56 0.90 -2.34 17.85
CA GLY A 56 1.18 -0.94 17.59
C GLY A 56 2.22 -0.70 16.49
N GLU A 57 2.40 -1.67 15.58
CA GLU A 57 3.29 -1.57 14.40
C GLU A 57 2.48 -0.96 13.24
N PRO A 58 2.98 0.08 12.54
CA PRO A 58 2.23 0.70 11.45
C PRO A 58 2.18 -0.20 10.22
N PHE A 59 0.98 -0.33 9.64
CA PHE A 59 0.82 -0.90 8.32
C PHE A 59 1.37 0.03 7.26
N VAL A 60 1.96 -0.55 6.22
CA VAL A 60 2.47 0.17 5.05
C VAL A 60 2.19 -0.67 3.80
N THR A 61 1.98 -0.01 2.66
CA THR A 61 2.04 -0.72 1.38
C THR A 61 3.48 -0.79 0.89
N ALA A 62 3.80 -1.84 0.14
CA ALA A 62 5.12 -2.07 -0.42
C ALA A 62 5.55 -0.92 -1.33
N MET A 63 4.60 -0.22 -1.97
CA MET A 63 4.85 0.92 -2.86
C MET A 63 4.96 2.26 -2.13
N GLN A 64 4.56 2.34 -0.86
CA GLN A 64 4.63 3.56 -0.08
C GLN A 64 5.96 3.66 0.66
N ASP A 65 6.63 4.80 0.54
CA ASP A 65 7.82 5.07 1.35
C ASP A 65 7.45 5.78 2.67
N MET A 66 7.29 5.03 3.76
CA MET A 66 6.81 5.53 5.05
C MET A 66 7.91 5.90 6.04
N CYS A 67 9.20 5.60 5.77
CA CYS A 67 10.25 5.79 6.76
C CYS A 67 11.42 6.66 6.31
N GLU A 68 11.90 7.53 7.19
CA GLU A 68 13.11 8.34 6.97
C GLU A 68 14.36 7.46 6.74
N GLY A 69 14.39 6.25 7.32
CA GLY A 69 15.47 5.28 7.10
C GLY A 69 15.59 4.76 5.67
N ALA A 70 14.52 4.86 4.86
CA ALA A 70 14.55 4.58 3.42
C ALA A 70 15.09 5.78 2.61
N GLN A 71 14.83 7.02 3.06
CA GLN A 71 15.32 8.24 2.40
C GLN A 71 16.85 8.34 2.36
N PHE A 72 17.58 7.71 3.30
CA PHE A 72 19.05 7.77 3.36
C PHE A 72 19.80 6.82 2.41
N LYS A 73 19.10 5.99 1.62
CA LYS A 73 19.74 5.11 0.62
C LYS A 73 19.58 5.66 -0.80
N ALA A 74 19.85 6.95 -0.96
CA ALA A 74 19.91 7.66 -2.23
C ALA A 74 21.05 7.11 -3.12
N SER A 75 20.79 5.99 -3.81
CA SER A 75 21.63 5.49 -4.90
C SER A 75 20.79 5.08 -6.10
N GLY A 76 19.85 5.95 -6.51
CA GLY A 76 19.42 6.10 -7.91
C GLY A 76 18.89 4.86 -8.64
N LEU A 77 18.40 3.85 -7.93
CA LEU A 77 17.76 2.67 -8.50
C LEU A 77 16.33 2.62 -7.96
N TYR A 78 15.40 2.17 -8.79
CA TYR A 78 13.94 2.04 -8.53
C TYR A 78 13.56 1.10 -7.34
N ASP A 79 14.49 0.83 -6.41
CA ASP A 79 14.39 -0.04 -5.23
C ASP A 79 13.87 0.68 -3.97
N GLU A 80 13.32 1.88 -4.10
CA GLU A 80 12.94 2.79 -3.00
C GLU A 80 11.52 2.53 -2.45
N CYS A 81 11.00 1.33 -2.67
CA CYS A 81 9.70 0.89 -2.17
C CYS A 81 9.88 0.19 -0.82
N CYS A 82 8.98 0.43 0.15
CA CYS A 82 9.00 -0.31 1.43
C CYS A 82 9.09 -1.83 1.21
N GLY A 83 8.53 -2.36 0.13
CA GLY A 83 8.61 -3.78 -0.24
C GLY A 83 10.03 -4.36 -0.34
N ASN A 84 11.05 -3.53 -0.59
CA ASN A 84 12.45 -3.92 -0.70
C ASN A 84 13.28 -3.55 0.55
N CYS A 85 12.65 -2.94 1.57
CA CYS A 85 13.30 -2.56 2.80
C CYS A 85 13.49 -3.76 3.75
N LYS A 86 14.66 -3.87 4.38
CA LYS A 86 14.92 -4.92 5.40
C LYS A 86 13.99 -4.86 6.61
N HIS A 87 13.37 -3.69 6.85
CA HIS A 87 12.45 -3.45 7.97
C HIS A 87 10.98 -3.65 7.57
N PHE A 88 10.71 -4.01 6.32
CA PHE A 88 9.37 -4.33 5.87
C PHE A 88 9.11 -5.81 6.14
N ARG A 89 8.20 -6.06 7.08
CA ARG A 89 7.71 -7.40 7.34
C ARG A 89 6.53 -7.65 6.42
N ARG A 90 6.74 -8.52 5.43
CA ARG A 90 5.76 -8.81 4.39
C ARG A 90 4.50 -9.46 4.99
N GLY A 91 3.34 -8.88 4.67
CA GLY A 91 2.03 -9.49 4.87
C GLY A 91 1.54 -10.11 3.56
N GLU A 92 0.27 -9.91 3.25
CA GLU A 92 -0.31 -10.34 1.98
C GLU A 92 -0.15 -9.29 0.87
N GLU A 93 0.27 -9.75 -0.32
CA GLU A 93 0.50 -8.94 -1.53
C GLU A 93 1.41 -7.72 -1.29
N LEU A 94 0.81 -6.53 -1.35
CA LEU A 94 1.47 -5.24 -1.17
C LEU A 94 1.32 -4.74 0.26
N ILE A 95 0.51 -5.33 1.14
CA ILE A 95 0.38 -4.86 2.51
C ILE A 95 1.40 -5.56 3.41
N GLY A 96 2.09 -4.78 4.22
CA GLY A 96 2.95 -5.29 5.29
C GLY A 96 3.00 -4.32 6.46
N VAL A 97 3.97 -4.51 7.34
CA VAL A 97 4.23 -3.59 8.46
C VAL A 97 5.65 -3.08 8.43
N CYS A 98 5.85 -1.85 8.90
CA CYS A 98 7.17 -1.25 9.03
C CYS A 98 7.68 -1.36 10.47
N GLU A 99 8.72 -2.18 10.65
CA GLU A 99 9.34 -2.36 11.97
C GLU A 99 10.15 -1.11 12.38
N TYR A 100 10.80 -0.44 11.43
CA TYR A 100 11.58 0.77 11.70
C TYR A 100 10.74 1.92 12.27
N ALA A 101 9.58 2.21 11.67
CA ALA A 101 8.69 3.26 12.16
C ALA A 101 8.10 2.94 13.56
N SER A 102 8.13 1.68 13.98
CA SER A 102 7.76 1.29 15.35
C SER A 102 8.84 1.65 16.38
N GLU A 103 10.10 1.73 15.95
CA GLU A 103 11.27 2.01 16.80
C GLU A 103 11.52 3.51 16.99
N VAL A 104 11.01 4.37 16.11
CA VAL A 104 11.22 5.85 16.12
C VAL A 104 10.08 6.58 16.85
N LYS A 105 9.47 5.97 17.87
CA LYS A 105 8.40 6.59 18.68
C LYS A 105 8.93 7.59 19.70
#